data_AF-A0A7X6W5F3-F1
#
_entry.id   AF-A0A7X6W5F3-F1
#
_cell.length_a   1.000
_cell.length_b   1.000
_cell.length_c   1.000
_cell.angle_alpha   90.00
_cell.angle_beta   90.00
_cell.angle_gamma   90.00
#
_symmetry.space_group_name_H-M   'P 1'
#
loop_
_entity.id
_entity.type
_entity.pdbx_description
1 polymer ?
#
loop_
_entity_poly.entity_id
_entity_poly.type
_entity_poly.pdbx_seq_one_letter_code
_entity_poly.pdbx_strand_id
1 'polypeptide(L)'
;MTASAPRDGDSPVGPDMESVATRETPSQEATNGAPQEAQSDHTTLLATEPTGSLKEQSVRGGATVFASQAVLQCLSIGSSMVLARLLAPSDFGLLAMVTAVTGFAAIFRDMGLSMSTVQRQTITHAQVSTLFWINVAVGCGLALVLSAAAPLVAKFYGRPELLTITLAIAPTFVFSSLGIQHGALLRRQMRFAAVASVQIASTSIGIAVAILFALIGLRYWALVAQMLADSLVNAAGLWLASGWRPGPPSRRAGTRGMLSFGANITAFEVVNYFSRNLDNILIGRMHGSTALGFYSKAYSLLMLPINNVRGPMTTVALPALSRLVSSPERYRAYYLEMLSIIAFLSMPLVTLLFVCSEGVIRLMLGSQWDAASPRVISFSGLGAARRSARW
;
A
#
# COMPACT_ATOMS: atom_id res chain seq x y z
N MET A 1 -36.32 49.35 19.74
CA MET A 1 -36.51 50.56 20.56
C MET A 1 -35.12 51.12 20.83
N THR A 2 -34.54 51.87 19.88
CA THR A 2 -34.61 53.34 19.70
C THR A 2 -33.78 54.12 20.72
N ALA A 3 -32.63 54.65 20.28
CA ALA A 3 -32.19 56.03 20.54
C ALA A 3 -31.06 56.41 19.55
N SER A 4 -31.09 57.67 19.10
CA SER A 4 -30.47 58.24 17.90
C SER A 4 -29.16 58.99 18.16
N ALA A 5 -28.23 58.94 17.18
CA ALA A 5 -27.50 60.01 16.43
C ALA A 5 -26.96 61.31 17.13
N PRO A 6 -26.22 62.21 16.43
CA PRO A 6 -25.00 62.09 15.61
C PRO A 6 -23.97 63.24 15.89
N ARG A 7 -22.83 63.31 15.16
CA ARG A 7 -22.29 64.59 14.62
C ARG A 7 -21.16 64.43 13.58
N ASP A 8 -21.25 65.32 12.59
CA ASP A 8 -20.52 65.45 11.32
C ASP A 8 -19.08 65.99 11.40
N GLY A 9 -18.37 65.93 10.26
CA GLY A 9 -17.17 66.73 9.98
C GLY A 9 -16.54 66.46 8.60
N ASP A 10 -16.81 67.36 7.66
CA ASP A 10 -16.52 67.38 6.21
C ASP A 10 -15.04 67.27 5.72
N SER A 11 -14.95 66.68 4.50
CA SER A 11 -14.10 66.86 3.29
C SER A 11 -13.44 68.26 3.06
N PRO A 12 -12.47 68.49 2.09
CA PRO A 12 -12.52 68.00 0.71
C PRO A 12 -11.22 67.81 -0.15
N VAL A 13 -11.53 67.36 -1.37
CA VAL A 13 -10.87 67.01 -2.64
C VAL A 13 -9.97 68.06 -3.34
N GLY A 14 -8.92 67.57 -4.04
CA GLY A 14 -8.48 67.95 -5.42
C GLY A 14 -7.19 68.81 -5.60
N PRO A 15 -6.54 68.88 -6.80
CA PRO A 15 -6.68 68.09 -8.05
C PRO A 15 -5.37 67.81 -8.89
N ASP A 16 -5.51 67.04 -10.00
CA ASP A 16 -4.84 67.11 -11.34
C ASP A 16 -3.28 67.06 -11.51
N MET A 17 -2.64 66.76 -12.66
CA MET A 17 -2.77 65.92 -13.86
C MET A 17 -1.40 66.04 -14.62
N GLU A 18 -1.06 65.02 -15.43
CA GLU A 18 -0.31 65.07 -16.71
C GLU A 18 1.25 65.08 -16.89
N SER A 19 1.61 64.32 -17.96
CA SER A 19 2.83 64.28 -18.82
C SER A 19 4.04 63.45 -18.33
N VAL A 20 4.37 62.27 -18.89
CA VAL A 20 4.79 61.87 -20.26
C VAL A 20 6.11 62.52 -20.70
N ALA A 21 7.21 61.76 -20.62
CA ALA A 21 8.33 61.84 -21.57
C ALA A 21 9.18 60.54 -21.56
N THR A 22 9.12 59.86 -22.69
CA THR A 22 9.95 58.77 -23.20
C THR A 22 11.45 59.09 -23.13
N ARG A 23 12.29 58.11 -22.75
CA ARG A 23 13.72 58.11 -23.05
C ARG A 23 14.17 56.77 -23.61
N GLU A 24 14.90 56.89 -24.70
CA GLU A 24 15.35 55.89 -25.64
C GLU A 24 16.47 54.99 -25.07
N THR A 25 16.49 53.74 -25.52
CA THR A 25 17.62 52.81 -25.44
C THR A 25 18.81 53.30 -26.28
N PRO A 26 20.03 52.92 -25.90
CA PRO A 26 20.91 52.34 -26.91
C PRO A 26 21.55 50.99 -26.51
N SER A 27 21.49 50.12 -27.50
CA SER A 27 22.26 48.95 -27.88
C SER A 27 23.61 48.66 -27.19
N GLN A 28 23.74 47.36 -26.89
CA GLN A 28 24.91 46.49 -26.71
C GLN A 28 26.28 46.96 -27.22
N GLU A 29 27.32 46.73 -26.41
CA GLU A 29 28.61 46.25 -26.89
C GLU A 29 29.30 45.33 -25.86
N ALA A 30 29.92 44.27 -26.37
CA ALA A 30 30.38 43.09 -25.67
C ALA A 30 31.77 43.27 -25.02
N THR A 31 32.06 42.52 -23.95
CA THR A 31 33.40 41.93 -23.75
C THR A 31 33.41 40.80 -22.70
N ASN A 32 33.90 39.64 -23.16
CA ASN A 32 34.72 38.65 -22.47
C ASN A 32 34.14 37.77 -21.34
N GLY A 33 33.59 36.63 -21.76
CA GLY A 33 34.24 35.31 -21.63
C GLY A 33 35.07 35.00 -20.38
N ALA A 34 34.48 34.20 -19.48
CA ALA A 34 35.16 33.16 -18.72
C ALA A 34 34.23 31.93 -18.65
N PRO A 35 34.70 30.69 -18.90
CA PRO A 35 33.85 29.52 -18.84
C PRO A 35 33.51 29.20 -17.38
N GLN A 36 32.27 29.45 -17.01
CA GLN A 36 31.68 28.98 -15.76
C GLN A 36 31.23 27.52 -15.94
N GLU A 37 32.17 26.64 -16.31
CA GLU A 37 31.95 25.20 -16.27
C GLU A 37 32.33 24.66 -14.89
N ALA A 38 31.48 23.78 -14.36
CA ALA A 38 31.66 22.97 -13.15
C ALA A 38 31.18 23.53 -11.80
N GLN A 39 29.93 24.01 -11.72
CA GLN A 39 29.12 23.77 -10.50
C GLN A 39 27.62 23.97 -10.74
N SER A 40 26.81 22.90 -10.52
CA SER A 40 25.39 22.92 -10.12
C SER A 40 24.33 22.16 -10.95
N ASP A 41 24.68 21.13 -11.74
CA ASP A 41 23.69 20.21 -12.35
C ASP A 41 22.95 19.28 -11.35
N HIS A 42 23.15 19.45 -10.04
CA HIS A 42 22.46 18.66 -9.00
C HIS A 42 21.14 19.27 -8.52
N THR A 43 20.74 20.43 -9.07
CA THR A 43 19.68 21.27 -8.50
C THR A 43 18.45 21.38 -9.38
N THR A 44 18.25 20.47 -10.34
CA THR A 44 16.96 20.42 -11.05
C THR A 44 15.91 19.86 -10.11
N LEU A 45 15.16 20.77 -9.49
CA LEU A 45 13.96 20.44 -8.73
C LEU A 45 12.98 19.74 -9.68
N LEU A 46 12.40 18.63 -9.22
CA LEU A 46 11.30 18.02 -9.94
C LEU A 46 10.10 18.96 -9.80
N ALA A 47 9.81 19.75 -10.85
CA ALA A 47 8.64 20.60 -10.92
C ALA A 47 7.39 19.70 -10.81
N THR A 48 6.73 19.77 -9.66
CA THR A 48 5.52 18.99 -9.35
C THR A 48 4.33 19.89 -9.00
N GLU A 49 4.40 21.18 -9.38
CA GLU A 49 3.30 22.12 -9.20
C GLU A 49 2.04 21.59 -9.92
N PRO A 50 0.92 21.34 -9.21
CA PRO A 50 -0.29 20.85 -9.82
C PRO A 50 -0.89 21.90 -10.75
N THR A 51 -1.22 21.52 -11.98
CA THR A 51 -1.74 22.41 -13.04
C THR A 51 -3.21 22.85 -12.84
N GLY A 52 -3.71 22.87 -11.60
CA GLY A 52 -5.12 23.23 -11.31
C GLY A 52 -5.41 23.45 -9.82
N SER A 53 -6.67 23.71 -9.48
CA SER A 53 -7.04 24.03 -8.10
C SER A 53 -6.77 22.82 -7.17
N LEU A 54 -5.92 23.05 -6.16
CA LEU A 54 -5.49 22.01 -5.20
C LEU A 54 -6.66 21.30 -4.51
N LYS A 55 -7.73 22.04 -4.22
CA LYS A 55 -8.93 21.52 -3.57
C LYS A 55 -9.70 20.55 -4.47
N GLU A 56 -9.87 20.88 -5.74
CA GLU A 56 -10.60 20.03 -6.69
C GLU A 56 -9.80 18.75 -7.02
N GLN A 57 -8.48 18.86 -7.22
CA GLN A 57 -7.63 17.70 -7.45
C GLN A 57 -7.56 16.76 -6.24
N SER A 58 -7.58 17.30 -5.03
CA SER A 58 -7.59 16.50 -3.80
C SER A 58 -8.91 15.74 -3.63
N VAL A 59 -10.06 16.38 -3.89
CA VAL A 59 -11.39 15.73 -3.81
C VAL A 59 -11.57 14.68 -4.91
N ARG A 60 -11.24 15.01 -6.17
CA ARG A 60 -11.30 14.06 -7.29
C ARG A 60 -10.30 12.92 -7.11
N GLY A 61 -9.11 13.22 -6.58
CA GLY A 61 -8.09 12.23 -6.24
C GLY A 61 -8.57 11.26 -5.17
N GLY A 62 -9.14 11.78 -4.07
CA GLY A 62 -9.75 10.96 -3.02
C GLY A 62 -10.85 10.05 -3.56
N ALA A 63 -11.80 10.60 -4.32
CA ALA A 63 -12.86 9.81 -4.96
C ALA A 63 -12.32 8.71 -5.88
N THR A 64 -11.27 9.01 -6.66
CA THR A 64 -10.60 8.05 -7.54
C THR A 64 -9.95 6.91 -6.74
N VAL A 65 -9.28 7.22 -5.62
CA VAL A 65 -8.68 6.21 -4.74
C VAL A 65 -9.75 5.31 -4.14
N PHE A 66 -10.87 5.88 -3.64
CA PHE A 66 -11.97 5.07 -3.10
C PHE A 66 -12.63 4.18 -4.17
N ALA A 67 -12.94 4.73 -5.34
CA ALA A 67 -13.55 3.97 -6.44
C ALA A 67 -12.62 2.85 -6.92
N SER A 68 -11.34 3.13 -7.11
CA SER A 68 -10.36 2.12 -7.53
C SER A 68 -10.15 1.04 -6.46
N GLN A 69 -10.16 1.40 -5.18
CA GLN A 69 -10.09 0.42 -4.09
C GLN A 69 -11.29 -0.53 -4.10
N ALA A 70 -12.50 -0.02 -4.37
CA ALA A 70 -13.71 -0.85 -4.51
C ALA A 70 -13.59 -1.82 -5.70
N VAL A 71 -13.11 -1.34 -6.86
CA VAL A 71 -12.88 -2.20 -8.04
C VAL A 71 -11.86 -3.29 -7.73
N LEU A 72 -10.72 -2.95 -7.13
CA LEU A 72 -9.69 -3.92 -6.74
C LEU A 72 -10.22 -4.94 -5.72
N GLN A 73 -11.07 -4.50 -4.80
CA GLN A 73 -11.70 -5.38 -3.82
C GLN A 73 -12.65 -6.39 -4.50
N CYS A 74 -13.46 -5.93 -5.46
CA CYS A 74 -14.33 -6.79 -6.25
C CYS A 74 -13.54 -7.79 -7.10
N LEU A 75 -12.44 -7.34 -7.74
CA LEU A 75 -11.54 -8.22 -8.49
C LEU A 75 -10.90 -9.28 -7.59
N SER A 76 -10.42 -8.89 -6.41
CA SER A 76 -9.81 -9.81 -5.44
C SER A 76 -10.81 -10.85 -4.92
N ILE A 77 -12.03 -10.43 -4.57
CA ILE A 77 -13.10 -11.33 -4.13
C ILE A 77 -13.51 -12.27 -5.26
N GLY A 78 -13.81 -11.75 -6.44
CA GLY A 78 -14.21 -12.53 -7.60
C GLY A 78 -13.14 -13.55 -8.00
N SER A 79 -11.88 -13.12 -8.09
CA SER A 79 -10.73 -14.01 -8.33
C SER A 79 -10.62 -15.09 -7.26
N SER A 80 -10.73 -14.72 -5.99
CA SER A 80 -10.68 -15.71 -4.90
C SER A 80 -11.83 -16.71 -5.00
N MET A 81 -13.04 -16.28 -5.38
CA MET A 81 -14.20 -17.17 -5.55
C MET A 81 -14.02 -18.15 -6.72
N VAL A 82 -13.43 -17.70 -7.84
CA VAL A 82 -13.17 -18.55 -9.01
C VAL A 82 -12.01 -19.51 -8.69
N LEU A 83 -10.88 -19.00 -8.24
CA LEU A 83 -9.70 -19.81 -7.94
C LEU A 83 -9.93 -20.77 -6.77
N ALA A 84 -10.72 -20.40 -5.76
CA ALA A 84 -11.07 -21.30 -4.67
C ALA A 84 -11.91 -22.50 -5.13
N ARG A 85 -12.65 -22.40 -6.23
CA ARG A 85 -13.38 -23.54 -6.82
C ARG A 85 -12.50 -24.40 -7.71
N LEU A 86 -11.49 -23.81 -8.34
CA LEU A 86 -10.58 -24.50 -9.27
C LEU A 86 -9.39 -25.17 -8.54
N LEU A 87 -8.95 -24.62 -7.41
CA LEU A 87 -7.78 -25.10 -6.67
C LEU A 87 -8.16 -25.69 -5.32
N ALA A 88 -7.35 -26.64 -4.85
CA ALA A 88 -7.53 -27.24 -3.54
C ALA A 88 -7.11 -26.29 -2.39
N PRO A 89 -7.70 -26.42 -1.19
CA PRO A 89 -7.29 -25.63 -0.02
C PRO A 89 -5.80 -25.75 0.33
N SER A 90 -5.20 -26.93 0.08
CA SER A 90 -3.76 -27.15 0.27
C SER A 90 -2.89 -26.24 -0.59
N ASP A 91 -3.34 -25.89 -1.81
CA ASP A 91 -2.57 -25.08 -2.74
C ASP A 91 -2.51 -23.62 -2.25
N PHE A 92 -3.63 -23.11 -1.72
CA PHE A 92 -3.65 -21.82 -1.02
C PHE A 92 -2.83 -21.84 0.27
N GLY A 93 -2.84 -22.97 0.98
CA GLY A 93 -2.02 -23.18 2.17
C GLY A 93 -0.53 -23.10 1.89
N LEU A 94 -0.05 -23.75 0.83
CA LEU A 94 1.36 -23.67 0.41
C LEU A 94 1.74 -22.23 0.09
N LEU A 95 0.90 -21.50 -0.65
CA LEU A 95 1.13 -20.09 -0.92
C LEU A 95 1.17 -19.27 0.37
N ALA A 96 0.22 -19.49 1.29
CA ALA A 96 0.15 -18.80 2.57
C ALA A 96 1.40 -19.02 3.44
N MET A 97 1.98 -20.23 3.43
CA MET A 97 3.26 -20.50 4.10
C MET A 97 4.40 -19.66 3.52
N VAL A 98 4.51 -19.60 2.19
CA VAL A 98 5.56 -18.82 1.54
C VAL A 98 5.33 -17.32 1.73
N THR A 99 4.09 -16.83 1.65
CA THR A 99 3.77 -15.41 1.87
C THR A 99 3.90 -14.97 3.32
N ALA A 100 3.76 -15.88 4.28
CA ALA A 100 4.07 -15.60 5.70
C ALA A 100 5.57 -15.41 5.96
N VAL A 101 6.45 -15.98 5.12
CA VAL A 101 7.90 -15.74 5.22
C VAL A 101 8.33 -14.56 4.36
N THR A 102 7.89 -14.54 3.11
CA THR A 102 8.24 -13.49 2.15
C THR A 102 7.56 -12.16 2.47
N GLY A 103 6.41 -12.15 3.13
CA GLY A 103 5.75 -10.93 3.58
C GLY A 103 6.59 -10.14 4.59
N PHE A 104 7.37 -10.81 5.44
CA PHE A 104 8.33 -10.16 6.33
C PHE A 104 9.43 -9.46 5.52
N ALA A 105 10.00 -10.16 4.53
CA ALA A 105 10.97 -9.59 3.61
C ALA A 105 10.39 -8.39 2.83
N ALA A 106 9.10 -8.41 2.48
CA ALA A 106 8.45 -7.36 1.72
C ALA A 106 8.39 -6.01 2.45
N ILE A 107 8.43 -6.01 3.79
CA ILE A 107 8.50 -4.79 4.62
C ILE A 107 9.77 -4.00 4.29
N PHE A 108 10.90 -4.70 4.13
CA PHE A 108 12.18 -4.10 3.82
C PHE A 108 12.29 -3.66 2.36
N ARG A 109 11.39 -4.08 1.47
CA ARG A 109 11.50 -3.74 0.04
C ARG A 109 11.27 -2.26 -0.24
N ASP A 110 10.29 -1.64 0.43
CA ASP A 110 10.00 -0.19 0.28
C ASP A 110 10.76 0.65 1.30
N MET A 111 11.06 0.09 2.48
CA MET A 111 11.70 0.81 3.59
C MET A 111 11.06 2.17 3.88
N GLY A 112 9.76 2.38 3.62
CA GLY A 112 9.09 3.68 3.74
C GLY A 112 9.59 4.77 2.78
N LEU A 113 10.44 4.43 1.80
CA LEU A 113 11.06 5.39 0.88
C LEU A 113 10.03 6.00 -0.07
N SER A 114 9.00 5.26 -0.47
CA SER A 114 7.85 5.82 -1.21
C SER A 114 7.20 7.00 -0.46
N MET A 115 6.92 6.84 0.84
CA MET A 115 6.31 7.90 1.66
C MET A 115 7.24 9.10 1.83
N SER A 116 8.54 8.85 1.99
CA SER A 116 9.54 9.92 2.07
C SER A 116 9.60 10.76 0.79
N THR A 117 9.42 10.13 -0.39
CA THR A 117 9.35 10.82 -1.69
C THR A 117 8.07 11.64 -1.83
N VAL A 118 6.93 11.14 -1.35
CA VAL A 118 5.63 11.82 -1.46
C VAL A 118 5.54 13.02 -0.52
N GLN A 119 5.98 12.89 0.73
CA GLN A 119 5.76 13.93 1.77
C GLN A 119 6.75 15.10 1.71
N ARG A 120 7.92 14.93 1.08
CA ARG A 120 8.97 15.95 1.11
C ARG A 120 8.61 17.14 0.21
N GLN A 121 8.62 18.35 0.75
CA GLN A 121 8.25 19.56 -0.01
C GLN A 121 9.09 19.75 -1.28
N THR A 122 10.41 19.66 -1.16
CA THR A 122 11.34 19.75 -2.30
C THR A 122 12.09 18.44 -2.48
N ILE A 123 12.17 17.98 -3.74
CA ILE A 123 12.93 16.77 -4.10
C ILE A 123 13.65 16.97 -5.42
N THR A 124 14.90 16.53 -5.49
CA THR A 124 15.71 16.62 -6.70
C THR A 124 15.70 15.30 -7.48
N HIS A 125 15.97 15.39 -8.79
CA HIS A 125 16.12 14.19 -9.63
C HIS A 125 17.20 13.23 -9.10
N ALA A 126 18.31 13.77 -8.59
CA ALA A 126 19.41 13.00 -8.00
C ALA A 126 18.98 12.22 -6.74
N GLN A 127 18.11 12.81 -5.91
CA GLN A 127 17.54 12.12 -4.74
C GLN A 127 16.68 10.95 -5.15
N VAL A 128 15.72 11.16 -6.07
CA VAL A 128 14.82 10.08 -6.52
C VAL A 128 15.58 8.97 -7.23
N SER A 129 16.57 9.32 -8.06
CA SER A 129 17.44 8.34 -8.73
C SER A 129 18.23 7.52 -7.72
N THR A 130 18.78 8.16 -6.68
CA THR A 130 19.51 7.46 -5.62
C THR A 130 18.60 6.53 -4.82
N LEU A 131 17.39 6.97 -4.46
CA LEU A 131 16.40 6.12 -3.78
C LEU A 131 15.92 4.96 -4.64
N PHE A 132 15.78 5.17 -5.95
CA PHE A 132 15.45 4.12 -6.90
C PHE A 132 16.51 3.01 -6.87
N TRP A 133 17.79 3.37 -6.99
CA TRP A 133 18.88 2.39 -6.96
C TRP A 133 19.01 1.70 -5.61
N ILE A 134 18.72 2.39 -4.50
CA ILE A 134 18.64 1.76 -3.17
C ILE A 134 17.52 0.71 -3.15
N ASN A 135 16.30 1.05 -3.60
CA ASN A 135 15.19 0.10 -3.67
C ASN A 135 15.52 -1.11 -4.54
N VAL A 136 16.14 -0.90 -5.70
CA VAL A 136 16.54 -2.00 -6.60
C VAL A 136 17.61 -2.88 -5.95
N ALA A 137 18.63 -2.28 -5.32
CA ALA A 137 19.66 -3.04 -4.61
C ALA A 137 19.07 -3.87 -3.47
N VAL A 138 18.15 -3.30 -2.70
CA VAL A 138 17.43 -4.00 -1.62
C VAL A 138 16.53 -5.09 -2.20
N GLY A 139 15.78 -4.83 -3.27
CA GLY A 139 14.94 -5.80 -3.95
C GLY A 139 15.72 -7.01 -4.47
N CYS A 140 16.87 -6.77 -5.12
CA CYS A 140 17.80 -7.82 -5.55
C CYS A 140 18.40 -8.57 -4.36
N GLY A 141 18.83 -7.86 -3.31
CA GLY A 141 19.34 -8.47 -2.09
C GLY A 141 18.32 -9.38 -1.42
N LEU A 142 17.07 -8.93 -1.29
CA LEU A 142 15.97 -9.72 -0.74
C LEU A 142 15.66 -10.93 -1.61
N ALA A 143 15.65 -10.80 -2.94
CA ALA A 143 15.45 -11.92 -3.85
C ALA A 143 16.55 -12.99 -3.68
N LEU A 144 17.82 -12.58 -3.54
CA LEU A 144 18.94 -13.48 -3.29
C LEU A 144 18.84 -14.16 -1.92
N VAL A 145 18.55 -13.39 -0.87
CA VAL A 145 18.37 -13.91 0.50
C VAL A 145 17.23 -14.92 0.55
N LEU A 146 16.08 -14.61 -0.07
CA LEU A 146 14.94 -15.53 -0.13
C LEU A 146 15.27 -16.79 -0.94
N SER A 147 16.02 -16.65 -2.04
CA SER A 147 16.43 -17.80 -2.84
C SER A 147 17.38 -18.72 -2.06
N ALA A 148 18.34 -18.14 -1.34
CA ALA A 148 19.25 -18.88 -0.47
C ALA A 148 18.51 -19.50 0.75
N ALA A 149 17.46 -18.84 1.25
CA ALA A 149 16.65 -19.32 2.35
C ALA A 149 15.58 -20.34 1.92
N ALA A 150 15.30 -20.51 0.62
CA ALA A 150 14.25 -21.41 0.13
C ALA A 150 14.37 -22.86 0.64
N PRO A 151 15.56 -23.49 0.70
CA PRO A 151 15.71 -24.82 1.30
C PRO A 151 15.40 -24.84 2.80
N LEU A 152 15.71 -23.75 3.52
CA LEU A 152 15.40 -23.63 4.95
C LEU A 152 13.88 -23.51 5.16
N VAL A 153 13.18 -22.75 4.32
CA VAL A 153 11.71 -22.64 4.36
C VAL A 153 11.06 -24.01 4.12
N ALA A 154 11.51 -24.74 3.10
CA ALA A 154 11.02 -26.08 2.80
C ALA A 154 11.24 -27.07 3.96
N LYS A 155 12.43 -27.04 4.58
CA LYS A 155 12.75 -27.84 5.77
C LYS A 155 11.91 -27.44 6.98
N PHE A 156 11.73 -26.15 7.22
CA PHE A 156 10.99 -25.64 8.38
C PHE A 156 9.53 -26.14 8.39
N TYR A 157 8.85 -26.07 7.25
CA TYR A 157 7.46 -26.54 7.12
C TYR A 157 7.34 -28.02 6.73
N GLY A 158 8.44 -28.72 6.46
CA GLY A 158 8.43 -30.13 6.04
C GLY A 158 7.79 -30.37 4.67
N ARG A 159 7.90 -29.40 3.74
CA ARG A 159 7.24 -29.43 2.42
C ARG A 159 8.23 -29.06 1.31
N PRO A 160 8.64 -30.01 0.45
CA PRO A 160 9.62 -29.75 -0.61
C PRO A 160 9.09 -28.77 -1.67
N GLU A 161 7.77 -28.68 -1.86
CA GLU A 161 7.13 -27.77 -2.82
C GLU A 161 7.44 -26.31 -2.51
N LEU A 162 7.68 -25.97 -1.24
CA LEU A 162 7.98 -24.59 -0.85
C LEU A 162 9.34 -24.11 -1.38
N LEU A 163 10.26 -25.03 -1.70
CA LEU A 163 11.53 -24.66 -2.31
C LEU A 163 11.31 -23.99 -3.66
N THR A 164 10.56 -24.64 -4.55
CA THR A 164 10.31 -24.13 -5.90
C THR A 164 9.39 -22.91 -5.88
N ILE A 165 8.39 -22.89 -5.01
CA ILE A 165 7.49 -21.74 -4.85
C ILE A 165 8.26 -20.51 -4.35
N THR A 166 9.15 -20.67 -3.36
CA THR A 166 9.94 -19.56 -2.82
C THR A 166 10.90 -19.00 -3.88
N LEU A 167 11.58 -19.88 -4.63
CA LEU A 167 12.45 -19.46 -5.73
C LEU A 167 11.66 -18.74 -6.84
N ALA A 168 10.47 -19.21 -7.16
CA ALA A 168 9.62 -18.59 -8.18
C ALA A 168 9.06 -17.23 -7.74
N ILE A 169 8.82 -17.00 -6.45
CA ILE A 169 8.34 -15.72 -5.92
C ILE A 169 9.49 -14.72 -5.73
N ALA A 170 10.73 -15.15 -5.50
CA ALA A 170 11.85 -14.26 -5.25
C ALA A 170 12.03 -13.14 -6.31
N PRO A 171 11.89 -13.37 -7.65
CA PRO A 171 11.94 -12.32 -8.67
C PRO A 171 10.89 -11.21 -8.50
N THR A 172 9.74 -11.47 -7.87
CA THR A 172 8.71 -10.45 -7.63
C THR A 172 9.22 -9.27 -6.81
N PHE A 173 10.23 -9.49 -5.95
CA PHE A 173 10.88 -8.43 -5.18
C PHE A 173 11.63 -7.47 -6.07
N VAL A 174 12.33 -7.98 -7.08
CA VAL A 174 13.04 -7.17 -8.07
C VAL A 174 12.04 -6.37 -8.89
N PHE A 175 11.04 -7.01 -9.49
CA PHE A 175 10.02 -6.32 -10.30
C PHE A 175 9.30 -5.23 -9.51
N SER A 176 8.84 -5.57 -8.31
CA SER A 176 8.16 -4.59 -7.47
C SER A 176 9.07 -3.42 -7.08
N SER A 177 10.36 -3.68 -6.79
CA SER A 177 11.32 -2.63 -6.42
C SER A 177 11.56 -1.62 -7.54
N LEU A 178 11.51 -2.07 -8.80
CA LEU A 178 11.61 -1.21 -9.98
C LEU A 178 10.42 -0.24 -10.10
N GLY A 179 9.26 -0.58 -9.53
CA GLY A 179 8.06 0.26 -9.59
C GLY A 179 7.94 1.31 -8.48
N ILE A 180 8.68 1.18 -7.38
CA ILE A 180 8.43 1.94 -6.14
C ILE A 180 8.51 3.46 -6.37
N GLN A 181 9.64 3.95 -6.90
CA GLN A 181 9.83 5.39 -7.06
C GLN A 181 8.94 5.98 -8.17
N HIS A 182 8.65 5.21 -9.22
CA HIS A 182 7.70 5.63 -10.27
C HIS A 182 6.29 5.84 -9.68
N GLY A 183 5.83 4.88 -8.87
CA GLY A 183 4.56 5.02 -8.15
C GLY A 183 4.57 6.18 -7.15
N ALA A 184 5.67 6.39 -6.43
CA ALA A 184 5.81 7.51 -5.50
C ALA A 184 5.74 8.87 -6.21
N LEU A 185 6.40 9.02 -7.36
CA LEU A 185 6.34 10.23 -8.19
C LEU A 185 4.93 10.49 -8.72
N LEU A 186 4.24 9.45 -9.23
CA LEU A 186 2.86 9.60 -9.71
C LEU A 186 1.90 10.03 -8.58
N ARG A 187 2.04 9.46 -7.38
CA ARG A 187 1.25 9.87 -6.20
C ARG A 187 1.58 11.30 -5.78
N ARG A 188 2.85 11.69 -5.78
CA ARG A 188 3.30 13.06 -5.50
C ARG A 188 2.72 14.07 -6.48
N GLN A 189 2.60 13.70 -7.76
CA GLN A 189 1.98 14.49 -8.82
C GLN A 189 0.44 14.45 -8.80
N MET A 190 -0.18 13.86 -7.77
CA MET A 190 -1.63 13.67 -7.65
C MET A 190 -2.25 12.89 -8.84
N ARG A 191 -1.45 12.12 -9.59
CA ARG A 191 -1.90 11.29 -10.74
C ARG A 191 -2.49 9.96 -10.25
N PHE A 192 -3.42 10.01 -9.30
CA PHE A 192 -4.03 8.83 -8.68
C PHE A 192 -4.75 7.94 -9.68
N ALA A 193 -5.38 8.51 -10.71
CA ALA A 193 -6.03 7.76 -11.78
C ALA A 193 -5.05 6.88 -12.57
N ALA A 194 -3.82 7.35 -12.80
CA ALA A 194 -2.78 6.58 -13.49
C ALA A 194 -2.26 5.44 -12.62
N VAL A 195 -2.07 5.68 -11.32
CA VAL A 195 -1.68 4.61 -10.37
C VAL A 195 -2.80 3.56 -10.27
N ALA A 196 -4.05 4.01 -10.17
CA ALA A 196 -5.22 3.14 -10.10
C ALA A 196 -5.40 2.29 -11.36
N SER A 197 -5.27 2.88 -12.55
CA SER A 197 -5.42 2.15 -13.82
C SER A 197 -4.34 1.09 -13.99
N VAL A 198 -3.08 1.41 -13.65
CA VAL A 198 -1.98 0.44 -13.67
C VAL A 198 -2.26 -0.71 -12.69
N GLN A 199 -2.72 -0.42 -11.46
CA GLN A 199 -3.02 -1.45 -10.47
C GLN A 199 -4.19 -2.35 -10.89
N ILE A 200 -5.27 -1.77 -11.45
CA ILE A 200 -6.42 -2.53 -11.94
C ILE A 200 -6.00 -3.41 -13.12
N ALA A 201 -5.20 -2.88 -14.05
CA ALA A 201 -4.70 -3.63 -15.20
C ALA A 201 -3.78 -4.78 -14.76
N SER A 202 -2.82 -4.53 -13.88
CA SER A 202 -1.91 -5.56 -13.36
C SER A 202 -2.66 -6.66 -12.63
N THR A 203 -3.62 -6.28 -11.77
CA THR A 203 -4.44 -7.22 -11.01
C THR A 203 -5.29 -8.07 -11.94
N SER A 204 -5.94 -7.45 -12.94
CA SER A 204 -6.79 -8.16 -13.90
C SER A 204 -5.99 -9.14 -14.76
N ILE A 205 -4.82 -8.73 -15.25
CA ILE A 205 -3.92 -9.60 -16.02
C ILE A 205 -3.41 -10.75 -15.14
N GLY A 206 -3.01 -10.47 -13.90
CA GLY A 206 -2.62 -11.50 -12.94
C GLY A 206 -3.72 -12.53 -12.71
N ILE A 207 -4.97 -12.07 -12.51
CA ILE A 207 -6.13 -12.96 -12.34
C ILE A 207 -6.37 -13.81 -13.59
N ALA A 208 -6.30 -13.21 -14.78
CA ALA A 208 -6.48 -13.94 -16.04
C ALA A 208 -5.41 -15.04 -16.22
N VAL A 209 -4.15 -14.73 -15.94
CA VAL A 209 -3.05 -15.71 -15.95
C VAL A 209 -3.28 -16.84 -14.93
N ALA A 210 -3.74 -16.48 -13.72
CA ALA A 210 -4.05 -17.45 -12.67
C ALA A 210 -5.15 -18.43 -13.12
N ILE A 211 -6.24 -17.90 -13.65
CA ILE A 211 -7.37 -18.71 -14.12
C ILE A 211 -6.92 -19.61 -15.28
N LEU A 212 -6.15 -19.09 -16.23
CA LEU A 212 -5.61 -19.88 -17.34
C LEU A 212 -4.77 -21.06 -16.84
N PHE A 213 -3.85 -20.81 -15.90
CA PHE A 213 -3.01 -21.86 -15.32
C PHE A 213 -3.83 -22.86 -14.51
N ALA A 214 -4.85 -22.40 -13.78
CA ALA A 214 -5.76 -23.26 -13.05
C ALA A 214 -6.55 -24.19 -13.99
N LEU A 215 -7.02 -23.68 -15.13
CA LEU A 215 -7.75 -24.45 -16.14
C LEU A 215 -6.87 -25.49 -16.84
N ILE A 216 -5.57 -25.21 -17.03
CA ILE A 216 -4.60 -26.19 -17.57
C ILE A 216 -4.19 -27.22 -16.49
N GLY A 217 -4.65 -27.06 -15.24
CA GLY A 217 -4.39 -27.99 -14.15
C GLY A 217 -3.07 -27.76 -13.41
N LEU A 218 -2.46 -26.58 -13.53
CA LEU A 218 -1.18 -26.24 -12.88
C LEU A 218 -1.27 -25.98 -11.36
N ARG A 219 -2.38 -26.32 -10.69
CA ARG A 219 -2.56 -26.26 -9.22
C ARG A 219 -1.99 -24.97 -8.60
N TYR A 220 -1.11 -25.07 -7.60
CA TYR A 220 -0.53 -23.91 -6.89
C TYR A 220 0.27 -22.96 -7.79
N TRP A 221 0.76 -23.40 -8.95
CA TRP A 221 1.47 -22.53 -9.90
C TRP A 221 0.56 -21.46 -10.49
N ALA A 222 -0.77 -21.67 -10.51
CA ALA A 222 -1.71 -20.62 -10.88
C ALA A 222 -1.58 -19.39 -9.97
N LEU A 223 -1.43 -19.61 -8.66
CA LEU A 223 -1.30 -18.53 -7.67
C LEU A 223 0.08 -17.86 -7.75
N VAL A 224 1.12 -18.63 -8.02
CA VAL A 224 2.49 -18.10 -8.20
C VAL A 224 2.56 -17.25 -9.47
N ALA A 225 2.01 -17.75 -10.58
CA ALA A 225 1.95 -17.04 -11.85
C ALA A 225 1.13 -15.74 -11.74
N GLN A 226 0.06 -15.73 -10.96
CA GLN A 226 -0.70 -14.52 -10.62
C GLN A 226 0.19 -13.43 -10.02
N MET A 227 0.98 -13.78 -8.99
CA MET A 227 1.84 -12.83 -8.29
C MET A 227 2.97 -12.29 -9.19
N LEU A 228 3.55 -13.17 -10.02
CA LEU A 228 4.58 -12.79 -10.98
C LEU A 228 4.04 -11.85 -12.06
N ALA A 229 2.91 -12.21 -12.67
CA ALA A 229 2.27 -11.41 -13.70
C ALA A 229 1.83 -10.04 -13.15
N ASP A 230 1.19 -10.00 -11.98
CA ASP A 230 0.81 -8.73 -11.35
C ASP A 230 2.04 -7.86 -11.07
N SER A 231 3.09 -8.40 -10.43
CA SER A 231 4.30 -7.64 -10.10
C SER A 231 5.00 -7.07 -11.34
N LEU A 232 5.10 -7.87 -12.40
CA LEU A 232 5.76 -7.49 -13.64
C LEU A 232 4.95 -6.41 -14.39
N VAL A 233 3.65 -6.62 -14.57
CA VAL A 233 2.77 -5.67 -15.28
C VAL A 233 2.64 -4.37 -14.49
N ASN A 234 2.57 -4.45 -13.16
CA ASN A 234 2.52 -3.26 -12.30
C ASN A 234 3.79 -2.42 -12.47
N ALA A 235 4.97 -3.06 -12.38
CA ALA A 235 6.25 -2.38 -12.56
C ALA A 235 6.35 -1.73 -13.95
N ALA A 236 6.05 -2.48 -15.01
CA ALA A 236 6.06 -1.97 -16.38
C ALA A 236 5.06 -0.82 -16.58
N GLY A 237 3.84 -0.95 -16.07
CA GLY A 237 2.80 0.07 -16.16
C GLY A 237 3.18 1.36 -15.44
N LEU A 238 3.81 1.28 -14.26
CA LEU A 238 4.29 2.45 -13.53
C LEU A 238 5.42 3.16 -14.26
N TRP A 239 6.34 2.40 -14.87
CA TRP A 239 7.40 2.94 -15.72
C TRP A 239 6.82 3.75 -16.88
N LEU A 240 5.90 3.13 -17.64
CA LEU A 240 5.24 3.76 -18.78
C LEU A 240 4.44 5.01 -18.38
N ALA A 241 3.69 4.94 -17.28
CA ALA A 241 2.83 6.05 -16.84
C ALA A 241 3.62 7.24 -16.29
N SER A 242 4.75 6.99 -15.61
CA SER A 242 5.54 8.05 -14.96
C SER A 242 6.29 8.95 -15.93
N GLY A 243 6.77 8.41 -17.06
CA GLY A 243 7.65 9.12 -18.00
C GLY A 243 9.04 9.48 -17.43
N TRP A 244 9.28 9.24 -16.14
CA TRP A 244 10.54 9.51 -15.46
C TRP A 244 11.54 8.37 -15.71
N ARG A 245 12.82 8.70 -15.87
CA ARG A 245 13.90 7.72 -16.03
C ARG A 245 14.97 7.90 -14.93
N PRO A 246 15.38 6.83 -14.24
CA PRO A 246 16.39 6.91 -13.21
C PRO A 246 17.76 7.31 -13.80
N GLY A 247 18.37 8.35 -13.23
CA GLY A 247 19.76 8.72 -13.52
C GLY A 247 20.76 7.91 -12.69
N PRO A 248 22.07 8.15 -12.86
CA PRO A 248 23.08 7.54 -12.00
C PRO A 248 22.92 8.00 -10.53
N PRO A 249 23.16 7.10 -9.54
CA PRO A 249 23.05 7.46 -8.13
C PRO A 249 24.15 8.44 -7.72
N SER A 250 23.84 9.38 -6.83
CA SER A 250 24.79 10.37 -6.32
C SER A 250 24.90 10.33 -4.80
N ARG A 251 26.11 10.10 -4.29
CA ARG A 251 26.39 10.10 -2.83
C ARG A 251 26.16 11.46 -2.17
N ARG A 252 26.17 12.55 -2.96
CA ARG A 252 25.96 13.92 -2.49
C ARG A 252 24.49 14.35 -2.50
N ALA A 253 23.56 13.46 -2.88
CA ALA A 253 22.14 13.78 -3.00
C ALA A 253 21.43 14.10 -1.65
N GLY A 254 22.08 13.82 -0.50
CA GLY A 254 21.51 14.15 0.81
C GLY A 254 20.29 13.30 1.19
N THR A 255 20.32 12.00 0.88
CA THR A 255 19.21 11.06 1.13
C THR A 255 19.15 10.51 2.55
N ARG A 256 20.17 10.75 3.39
CA ARG A 256 20.27 10.18 4.75
C ARG A 256 19.03 10.44 5.61
N GLY A 257 18.47 11.64 5.57
CA GLY A 257 17.24 11.98 6.29
C GLY A 257 16.00 11.21 5.81
N MET A 258 15.97 10.85 4.52
CA MET A 258 14.90 10.04 3.93
C MET A 258 15.04 8.57 4.36
N LEU A 259 16.28 8.06 4.40
CA LEU A 259 16.54 6.71 4.90
C LEU A 259 16.22 6.57 6.39
N SER A 260 16.54 7.56 7.23
CA SER A 260 16.21 7.50 8.67
C SER A 260 14.70 7.55 8.92
N PHE A 261 13.96 8.35 8.15
CA PHE A 261 12.50 8.35 8.20
C PHE A 261 11.94 6.98 7.80
N GLY A 262 12.45 6.42 6.71
CA GLY A 262 12.08 5.10 6.22
C GLY A 262 12.36 3.97 7.22
N ALA A 263 13.50 4.02 7.91
CA ALA A 263 13.87 3.05 8.94
C ALA A 263 12.88 3.02 10.11
N ASN A 264 12.39 4.18 10.57
CA ASN A 264 11.37 4.26 11.63
C ASN A 264 10.05 3.61 11.20
N ILE A 265 9.61 3.85 9.96
CA ILE A 265 8.41 3.21 9.40
C ILE A 265 8.62 1.69 9.31
N THR A 266 9.78 1.26 8.82
CA THR A 266 10.12 -0.16 8.69
C THR A 266 10.08 -0.86 10.05
N ALA A 267 10.63 -0.24 11.10
CA ALA A 267 10.60 -0.78 12.45
C ALA A 267 9.17 -0.95 12.98
N PHE A 268 8.29 0.03 12.73
CA PHE A 268 6.88 -0.07 13.08
C PHE A 268 6.17 -1.22 12.36
N GLU A 269 6.43 -1.39 11.06
CA GLU A 269 5.85 -2.47 10.26
C GLU A 269 6.35 -3.85 10.69
N VAL A 270 7.61 -3.99 11.09
CA VAL A 270 8.16 -5.24 11.62
C VAL A 270 7.39 -5.70 12.86
N VAL A 271 7.15 -4.81 13.82
CA VAL A 271 6.39 -5.13 15.04
C VAL A 271 4.95 -5.53 14.71
N ASN A 272 4.30 -4.81 13.79
CA ASN A 272 2.94 -5.12 13.34
C ASN A 272 2.86 -6.44 12.58
N TYR A 273 3.89 -6.79 11.81
CA TYR A 273 3.90 -7.99 10.98
C TYR A 273 3.85 -9.25 11.83
N PHE A 274 4.74 -9.37 12.82
CA PHE A 274 4.74 -10.52 13.72
C PHE A 274 3.44 -10.62 14.49
N SER A 275 2.88 -9.49 14.94
CA SER A 275 1.60 -9.47 15.64
C SER A 275 0.41 -10.00 14.82
N ARG A 276 0.50 -9.97 13.48
CA ARG A 276 -0.60 -10.34 12.56
C ARG A 276 -0.38 -11.61 11.74
N ASN A 277 0.84 -12.15 11.73
CA ASN A 277 1.20 -13.29 10.89
C ASN A 277 1.80 -14.45 11.68
N LEU A 278 2.06 -14.29 12.98
CA LEU A 278 2.59 -15.36 13.81
C LEU A 278 1.63 -16.56 13.87
N ASP A 279 0.32 -16.29 13.89
CA ASP A 279 -0.75 -17.27 13.75
C ASP A 279 -0.63 -18.09 12.45
N ASN A 280 -0.43 -17.44 11.31
CA ASN A 280 -0.26 -18.12 10.02
C ASN A 280 0.99 -19.02 10.00
N ILE A 281 2.10 -18.55 10.56
CA ILE A 281 3.36 -19.31 10.63
C ILE A 281 3.18 -20.55 11.50
N LEU A 282 2.59 -20.39 12.69
CA LEU A 282 2.36 -21.48 13.63
C LEU A 282 1.39 -22.53 13.07
N ILE A 283 0.27 -22.10 12.49
CA ILE A 283 -0.71 -23.01 11.88
C ILE A 283 -0.08 -23.79 10.73
N GLY A 284 0.69 -23.13 9.86
CA GLY A 284 1.42 -23.79 8.79
C GLY A 284 2.37 -24.86 9.32
N ARG A 285 3.15 -24.54 10.36
CA ARG A 285 4.13 -25.45 10.94
C ARG A 285 3.52 -26.62 11.70
N MET A 286 2.41 -26.40 12.42
CA MET A 286 1.82 -27.39 13.33
C MET A 286 0.71 -28.22 12.66
N HIS A 287 -0.06 -27.62 11.77
CA HIS A 287 -1.25 -28.24 11.18
C HIS A 287 -1.19 -28.40 9.65
N GLY A 288 -0.08 -27.96 9.02
CA GLY A 288 0.17 -28.17 7.60
C GLY A 288 -0.61 -27.23 6.67
N SER A 289 -0.46 -27.43 5.36
CA SER A 289 -0.97 -26.50 4.34
C SER A 289 -2.49 -26.48 4.26
N THR A 290 -3.17 -27.62 4.33
CA THR A 290 -4.64 -27.66 4.25
C THR A 290 -5.31 -26.83 5.36
N ALA A 291 -4.87 -26.99 6.61
CA ALA A 291 -5.39 -26.22 7.74
C ALA A 291 -5.10 -24.72 7.59
N LEU A 292 -3.90 -24.36 7.16
CA LEU A 292 -3.55 -22.96 6.89
C LEU A 292 -4.35 -22.38 5.71
N GLY A 293 -4.66 -23.18 4.69
CA GLY A 293 -5.50 -22.78 3.58
C GLY A 293 -6.90 -22.40 4.05
N PHE A 294 -7.53 -23.24 4.87
CA PHE A 294 -8.82 -22.93 5.50
C PHE A 294 -8.75 -21.70 6.39
N TYR A 295 -7.76 -21.62 7.28
CA TYR A 295 -7.58 -20.50 8.18
C TYR A 295 -7.40 -19.18 7.43
N SER A 296 -6.45 -19.12 6.49
CA SER A 296 -6.11 -17.91 5.74
C SER A 296 -7.29 -17.38 4.92
N LYS A 297 -8.10 -18.26 4.31
CA LYS A 297 -9.32 -17.84 3.59
C LYS A 297 -10.42 -17.35 4.51
N ALA A 298 -10.68 -18.05 5.61
CA ALA A 298 -11.64 -17.60 6.61
C ALA A 298 -11.23 -16.25 7.21
N TYR A 299 -9.96 -16.11 7.60
CA TYR A 299 -9.39 -14.87 8.12
C TYR A 299 -9.48 -13.73 7.11
N SER A 300 -9.17 -13.98 5.83
CA SER A 300 -9.28 -12.97 4.78
C SER A 300 -10.72 -12.45 4.65
N LEU A 301 -11.72 -13.33 4.66
CA LEU A 301 -13.14 -12.95 4.60
C LEU A 301 -13.57 -12.13 5.83
N LEU A 302 -13.10 -12.50 7.02
CA LEU A 302 -13.37 -11.75 8.26
C LEU A 302 -12.73 -10.35 8.26
N MET A 303 -11.55 -10.23 7.66
CA MET A 303 -10.82 -8.95 7.61
C MET A 303 -11.38 -7.96 6.59
N LEU A 304 -12.14 -8.41 5.58
CA LEU A 304 -12.76 -7.53 4.58
C LEU A 304 -13.55 -6.36 5.21
N PRO A 305 -14.59 -6.60 6.04
CA PRO A 305 -15.34 -5.52 6.66
C PRO A 305 -14.53 -4.70 7.65
N ILE A 306 -13.66 -5.36 8.44
CA ILE A 306 -12.83 -4.70 9.44
C ILE A 306 -11.91 -3.66 8.79
N ASN A 307 -11.28 -4.01 7.66
CA ASN A 307 -10.41 -3.09 6.94
C ASN A 307 -11.18 -1.92 6.30
N ASN A 308 -12.40 -2.15 5.83
CA ASN A 308 -13.26 -1.09 5.27
C ASN A 308 -13.68 -0.06 6.33
N VAL A 309 -13.90 -0.50 7.58
CA VAL A 309 -14.24 0.40 8.69
C VAL A 309 -12.99 1.11 9.24
N ARG A 310 -11.85 0.41 9.32
CA ARG A 310 -10.62 0.94 9.91
C ARG A 310 -10.10 2.18 9.20
N GLY A 311 -10.10 2.19 7.87
CA GLY A 311 -9.50 3.27 7.06
C GLY A 311 -10.06 4.66 7.37
N PRO A 312 -11.37 4.90 7.12
CA PRO A 312 -12.01 6.18 7.40
C PRO A 312 -11.88 6.60 8.87
N MET A 313 -11.98 5.63 9.78
CA MET A 313 -11.82 5.84 11.22
C MET A 313 -10.44 6.41 11.55
N THR A 314 -9.35 5.80 11.09
CA THR A 314 -7.99 6.33 11.35
C THR A 314 -7.77 7.74 10.79
N THR A 315 -8.35 8.05 9.62
CA THR A 315 -8.18 9.36 8.97
C THR A 315 -8.90 10.49 9.70
N VAL A 316 -10.04 10.21 10.35
CA VAL A 316 -10.84 11.21 11.08
C VAL A 316 -10.47 11.27 12.56
N ALA A 317 -10.21 10.10 13.16
CA ALA A 317 -9.90 9.96 14.59
C ALA A 317 -8.58 10.62 14.96
N LEU A 318 -7.52 10.37 14.19
CA LEU A 318 -6.17 10.78 14.55
C LEU A 318 -6.05 12.32 14.64
N PRO A 319 -6.52 13.11 13.67
CA PRO A 319 -6.45 14.58 13.76
C PRO A 319 -7.33 15.15 14.90
N ALA A 320 -8.48 14.54 15.17
CA ALA A 320 -9.36 14.96 16.25
C ALA A 320 -8.75 14.68 17.63
N LEU A 321 -8.19 13.48 17.83
CA LEU A 321 -7.49 13.11 19.06
C LEU A 321 -6.23 13.96 19.29
N SER A 322 -5.44 14.25 18.25
CA SER A 322 -4.26 15.12 18.36
C SER A 322 -4.59 16.54 18.83
N ARG A 323 -5.76 17.08 18.47
CA ARG A 323 -6.23 18.39 18.97
C ARG A 323 -6.70 18.35 20.42
N LEU A 324 -7.05 17.18 20.93
CA LEU A 324 -7.57 16.97 22.29
C LEU A 324 -6.51 16.51 23.29
N VAL A 325 -5.23 16.40 22.88
CA VAL A 325 -4.11 15.94 23.74
C VAL A 325 -3.98 16.76 25.02
N SER A 326 -4.29 18.07 24.98
CA SER A 326 -4.22 18.96 26.14
C SER A 326 -5.40 18.83 27.11
N SER A 327 -6.41 18.00 26.80
CA SER A 327 -7.62 17.84 27.61
C SER A 327 -7.93 16.34 27.81
N PRO A 328 -7.35 15.70 28.85
CA PRO A 328 -7.45 14.25 29.06
C PRO A 328 -8.88 13.70 29.12
N GLU A 329 -9.80 14.45 29.73
CA GLU A 329 -11.21 14.07 29.87
C GLU A 329 -11.93 14.06 28.52
N ARG A 330 -11.74 15.11 27.70
CA ARG A 330 -12.31 15.19 26.35
C ARG A 330 -11.68 14.16 25.41
N TYR A 331 -10.38 13.93 25.55
CA TYR A 331 -9.68 12.87 24.82
C TYR A 331 -10.30 11.50 25.12
N ARG A 332 -10.50 11.17 26.40
CA ARG A 332 -11.12 9.89 26.81
C ARG A 332 -12.54 9.75 26.30
N ALA A 333 -13.37 10.80 26.43
CA ALA A 333 -14.75 10.78 25.96
C ALA A 333 -14.83 10.52 24.45
N TYR A 334 -14.06 11.28 23.66
CA TYR A 334 -14.02 11.13 22.21
C TYR A 334 -13.45 9.76 21.79
N TYR A 335 -12.40 9.29 22.47
CA TYR A 335 -11.84 7.96 22.23
C TYR A 335 -12.87 6.85 22.48
N LEU A 336 -13.61 6.90 23.59
CA LEU A 336 -14.67 5.94 23.91
C LEU A 336 -15.85 6.02 22.94
N GLU A 337 -16.22 7.22 22.49
CA GLU A 337 -17.24 7.42 21.47
C GLU A 337 -16.84 6.76 20.15
N MET A 338 -15.62 7.01 19.68
CA MET A 338 -15.11 6.37 18.46
C MET A 338 -15.02 4.86 18.60
N LEU A 339 -14.54 4.36 19.74
CA LEU A 339 -14.48 2.92 20.01
C LEU A 339 -15.88 2.30 20.03
N SER A 340 -16.87 3.01 20.58
CA SER A 340 -18.28 2.59 20.58
C SER A 340 -18.86 2.53 19.17
N ILE A 341 -18.58 3.52 18.31
CA ILE A 341 -19.03 3.50 16.91
C ILE A 341 -18.37 2.34 16.15
N ILE A 342 -17.07 2.12 16.36
CA ILE A 342 -16.34 0.99 15.74
C ILE A 342 -16.97 -0.33 16.19
N ALA A 343 -17.19 -0.52 17.49
CA ALA A 343 -17.79 -1.73 18.03
C ALA A 343 -19.22 -1.93 17.49
N PHE A 344 -20.04 -0.87 17.51
CA PHE A 344 -21.42 -0.89 17.03
C PHE A 344 -21.53 -1.23 15.54
N LEU A 345 -20.59 -0.79 14.70
CA LEU A 345 -20.61 -1.07 13.27
C LEU A 345 -19.98 -2.44 12.94
N SER A 346 -18.90 -2.80 13.63
CA SER A 346 -18.15 -4.04 13.34
C SER A 346 -18.80 -5.29 13.96
N MET A 347 -19.32 -5.22 15.18
CA MET A 347 -19.93 -6.37 15.86
C MET A 347 -21.10 -7.00 15.10
N PRO A 348 -22.14 -6.27 14.65
CA PRO A 348 -23.24 -6.89 13.93
C PRO A 348 -22.79 -7.51 12.61
N LEU A 349 -21.81 -6.90 11.94
CA LEU A 349 -21.29 -7.39 10.67
C LEU A 349 -20.47 -8.67 10.87
N VAL A 350 -19.58 -8.72 11.86
CA VAL A 350 -18.86 -9.93 12.23
C VAL A 350 -19.81 -11.02 12.71
N THR A 351 -20.84 -10.67 13.49
CA THR A 351 -21.88 -11.60 13.95
C THR A 351 -22.67 -12.18 12.79
N LEU A 352 -23.06 -11.35 11.81
CA LEU A 352 -23.75 -11.79 10.60
C LEU A 352 -22.89 -12.76 9.79
N LEU A 353 -21.60 -12.43 9.60
CA LEU A 353 -20.66 -13.32 8.93
C LEU A 353 -20.46 -14.64 9.68
N PHE A 354 -20.44 -14.62 11.01
CA PHE A 354 -20.33 -15.81 11.84
C PHE A 354 -21.60 -16.68 11.77
N VAL A 355 -22.78 -16.06 11.77
CA VAL A 355 -24.06 -16.76 11.70
C VAL A 355 -24.28 -17.35 10.30
N CYS A 356 -23.98 -16.59 9.25
CA CYS A 356 -24.16 -17.01 7.86
C CYS A 356 -22.93 -17.76 7.30
N SER A 357 -21.96 -18.12 8.13
CA SER A 357 -20.62 -18.51 7.67
C SER A 357 -20.61 -19.71 6.74
N GLU A 358 -21.44 -20.72 7.01
CA GLU A 358 -21.56 -21.92 6.17
C GLU A 358 -22.12 -21.58 4.79
N GLY A 359 -23.18 -20.78 4.74
CA GLY A 359 -23.78 -20.30 3.48
C GLY A 359 -22.81 -19.42 2.69
N VAL A 360 -22.15 -18.47 3.37
CA VAL A 360 -21.16 -17.57 2.75
C VAL A 360 -19.98 -18.37 2.18
N ILE A 361 -19.44 -19.33 2.93
CA ILE A 361 -18.30 -20.13 2.47
C ILE A 361 -18.68 -21.05 1.31
N ARG A 362 -19.82 -21.74 1.38
CA ARG A 362 -20.28 -22.56 0.25
C ARG A 362 -20.58 -21.73 -0.99
N LEU A 363 -21.21 -20.56 -0.82
CA LEU A 363 -21.54 -19.66 -1.91
C LEU A 363 -20.29 -19.02 -2.52
N MET A 364 -19.30 -18.66 -1.71
CA MET A 364 -18.11 -17.95 -2.18
C MET A 364 -17.01 -18.91 -2.65
N LEU A 365 -16.69 -19.91 -1.85
CA LEU A 365 -15.52 -20.78 -2.04
C LEU A 365 -15.89 -22.18 -2.55
N GLY A 366 -17.10 -22.67 -2.24
CA GLY A 366 -17.59 -23.99 -2.62
C GLY A 366 -17.58 -25.02 -1.48
N SER A 367 -18.14 -26.21 -1.72
CA SER A 367 -18.30 -27.27 -0.69
C SER A 367 -16.98 -27.82 -0.14
N GLN A 368 -15.91 -27.77 -0.93
CA GLN A 368 -14.57 -28.20 -0.49
C GLN A 368 -13.97 -27.32 0.61
N TRP A 369 -14.62 -26.21 0.97
CA TRP A 369 -14.22 -25.28 2.02
C TRP A 369 -15.07 -25.36 3.28
N ASP A 370 -15.95 -26.35 3.43
CA ASP A 370 -16.82 -26.48 4.61
C ASP A 370 -16.04 -26.49 5.94
N ALA A 371 -14.84 -27.08 5.94
CA ALA A 371 -13.94 -27.09 7.10
C ALA A 371 -13.33 -25.71 7.44
N ALA A 372 -13.39 -24.73 6.53
CA ALA A 372 -13.02 -23.34 6.81
C ALA A 372 -14.10 -22.58 7.58
N SER A 373 -15.29 -23.15 7.77
CA SER A 373 -16.37 -22.47 8.49
C SER A 373 -15.96 -22.17 9.93
N PRO A 374 -15.98 -20.89 10.38
CA PRO A 374 -15.72 -20.49 11.75
C PRO A 374 -16.52 -21.27 12.79
N ARG A 375 -17.75 -21.70 12.44
CA ARG A 375 -18.54 -22.61 13.28
C ARG A 375 -17.87 -23.96 13.45
N VAL A 376 -17.38 -24.56 12.37
CA VAL A 376 -16.64 -25.83 12.38
C VAL A 376 -15.30 -25.67 13.11
N ILE A 377 -14.59 -24.56 12.93
CA ILE A 377 -13.32 -24.25 13.62
C ILE A 377 -13.54 -24.05 15.14
N SER A 378 -14.60 -23.33 15.53
CA SER A 378 -14.92 -23.08 16.94
C SER A 378 -15.38 -24.36 17.65
N PHE A 379 -16.17 -25.21 16.98
CA PHE A 379 -16.59 -26.51 17.51
C PHE A 379 -15.45 -27.53 17.58
N SER A 380 -14.54 -27.53 16.59
CA SER A 380 -13.36 -28.41 16.62
C SER A 380 -12.29 -27.95 17.62
N GLY A 381 -12.13 -26.65 17.85
CA GLY A 381 -11.30 -26.10 18.94
C GLY A 381 -11.79 -26.50 20.34
N LEU A 382 -13.11 -26.45 20.58
CA LEU A 382 -13.72 -26.98 21.81
C LEU A 382 -13.57 -28.52 21.93
N GLY A 383 -13.62 -29.24 20.81
CA GLY A 383 -13.38 -30.69 20.76
C GLY A 383 -11.92 -31.11 21.00
N ALA A 384 -10.95 -30.26 20.62
CA ALA A 384 -9.54 -30.46 20.90
C ALA A 384 -9.18 -30.13 22.35
N ALA A 385 -9.73 -29.06 22.91
CA ALA A 385 -9.58 -28.70 24.33
C ALA A 385 -10.16 -29.79 25.27
N ARG A 386 -11.24 -30.47 24.86
CA ARG A 386 -11.77 -31.64 25.58
C ARG A 386 -10.89 -32.90 25.49
N ARG A 387 -10.06 -33.02 24.45
CA ARG A 387 -9.12 -34.15 24.29
C ARG A 387 -7.80 -33.93 25.02
N SER A 388 -7.34 -32.69 25.17
CA SER A 388 -6.17 -32.35 25.99
C SER A 388 -6.47 -32.34 27.50
N ALA A 389 -7.74 -32.20 27.91
CA ALA A 389 -8.17 -32.31 29.31
C ALA A 389 -8.43 -33.76 29.77
N ARG A 390 -8.04 -34.77 28.96
CA ARG A 390 -8.19 -36.21 29.25
C ARG A 390 -6.86 -36.95 29.39
N TRP A 391 -5.76 -36.24 29.59
CA TRP A 391 -4.46 -36.80 29.98
C TRP A 391 -4.06 -36.29 31.35
#